data_AF-A0AAV8VNX2-F1
#
_entry.id   AF-A0AAV8VNX2-F1
#
_cell.length_a   1.000
_cell.length_b   1.000
_cell.length_c   1.000
_cell.angle_alpha   90.00
_cell.angle_beta   90.00
_cell.angle_gamma   90.00
#
_symmetry.space_group_name_H-M   'P 1'
#
loop_
_entity.id
_entity.type
_entity.pdbx_description
1 polymer ?
#
loop_
_entity_poly.entity_id
_entity_poly.type
_entity_poly.pdbx_seq_one_letter_code
_entity_poly.pdbx_strand_id
1 'polypeptide(L)'
;MVCVAVKGRPIVGVIHRPFSNSTSWAWVNKAKSRDLHDQASRNGETLKIIVSRSHRGAIEEILHKNFKKKYQLIIAAGAGYKALELAKGHVDAYLHITAIKKWDICAGNAVINSLGGTMTTKDNEEIDYSDGYNVRGPRLGILRGRKEIEIETPIVLLHTQGGHIPHVTHEVFKLVSEKPQILQIPLVSMHNFQETLEYYNGSISQFIGSKDSLTCVTLQDPNGDTNRTSASKRVSKAVENTIIFNKQCLNRHNNSEILKDTFVMAPIAGGYCLKSRQKCIEAILKNENALNGFLIDGLHNNGPEVEFLPYEEIKDIVEYVIKNTPSDKLFSVQGCWNPVNVLKLVQAGIDMFDTSYCRILTERSAAMTFPIEDDEQSDTFEINLRQSKYVDDFTPILASCQCLSCSKYSRGYIHHLLTVQELLAPVLIMIHNIHHYLRFFGKIRDCIRNNTLNNLEHRIMELYKIHQENVLSAKPDEEPRSFRNNFGDVE
;
A
#
# COMPACT_ATOMS: atom_id res chain seq x y z
N MET A 1 -4.33 6.52 -29.31
CA MET A 1 -3.22 5.61 -29.64
C MET A 1 -3.43 4.35 -28.85
N VAL A 2 -3.04 3.18 -29.38
CA VAL A 2 -3.09 1.89 -28.66
C VAL A 2 -1.73 1.23 -28.79
N CYS A 3 -1.25 0.62 -27.71
CA CYS A 3 0.03 -0.10 -27.67
C CYS A 3 -0.14 -1.45 -26.98
N VAL A 4 0.56 -2.47 -27.46
CA VAL A 4 0.74 -3.74 -26.75
C VAL A 4 2.23 -3.90 -26.48
N ALA A 5 2.60 -3.92 -25.19
CA ALA A 5 3.96 -4.22 -24.77
C ALA A 5 4.03 -5.64 -24.17
N VAL A 6 5.09 -6.38 -24.49
CA VAL A 6 5.36 -7.72 -23.96
C VAL A 6 6.70 -7.68 -23.26
N LYS A 7 6.73 -8.00 -21.95
CA LYS A 7 7.93 -7.89 -21.10
C LYS A 7 8.61 -6.52 -21.23
N GLY A 8 7.78 -5.47 -21.24
CA GLY A 8 8.22 -4.10 -21.37
C GLY A 8 8.70 -3.65 -22.75
N ARG A 9 8.70 -4.53 -23.76
CA ARG A 9 9.02 -4.16 -25.13
C ARG A 9 7.76 -3.85 -25.93
N PRO A 10 7.69 -2.75 -26.68
CA PRO A 10 6.51 -2.40 -27.46
C PRO A 10 6.46 -3.28 -28.72
N ILE A 11 5.46 -4.15 -28.83
CA ILE A 11 5.33 -5.14 -29.91
C ILE A 11 4.30 -4.72 -30.95
N VAL A 12 3.19 -4.11 -30.52
CA VAL A 12 2.14 -3.61 -31.41
C VAL A 12 1.88 -2.14 -31.12
N GLY A 13 1.78 -1.33 -32.17
CA GLY A 13 1.42 0.08 -32.06
C GLY A 13 0.34 0.45 -33.06
N VAL A 14 -0.67 1.21 -32.63
CA VAL A 14 -1.76 1.72 -33.46
C VAL A 14 -1.92 3.23 -33.22
N ILE A 15 -1.85 4.00 -34.29
CA ILE A 15 -2.01 5.45 -34.29
C ILE A 15 -3.14 5.80 -35.26
N HIS A 16 -4.26 6.27 -34.72
CA HIS A 16 -5.40 6.75 -35.48
C HIS A 16 -5.39 8.28 -35.56
N ARG A 17 -5.57 8.82 -36.77
CA ARG A 17 -5.74 10.26 -37.02
C ARG A 17 -7.24 10.55 -37.24
N PRO A 18 -7.94 11.10 -36.25
CA PRO A 18 -9.41 11.23 -36.30
C PRO A 18 -9.88 12.15 -37.43
N PHE A 19 -9.14 13.23 -37.71
CA PHE A 19 -9.54 14.22 -38.72
C PHE A 19 -9.33 13.78 -40.17
N SER A 20 -8.43 12.82 -40.41
CA SER A 20 -8.20 12.25 -41.75
C SER A 20 -8.77 10.84 -41.89
N ASN A 21 -9.46 10.34 -40.86
CA ASN A 21 -9.98 8.99 -40.74
C ASN A 21 -8.99 7.89 -41.18
N SER A 22 -7.72 8.06 -40.81
CA SER A 22 -6.64 7.18 -41.25
C SER A 22 -5.97 6.52 -40.05
N THR A 23 -5.75 5.21 -40.12
CA THR A 23 -5.10 4.43 -39.06
C THR A 23 -3.81 3.80 -39.58
N SER A 24 -2.70 4.12 -38.94
CA SER A 24 -1.41 3.47 -39.17
C SER A 24 -1.12 2.53 -38.01
N TRP A 25 -0.60 1.34 -38.30
CA TRP A 25 -0.30 0.34 -37.27
C TRP A 25 0.88 -0.53 -37.66
N ALA A 26 1.56 -1.08 -36.67
CA ALA A 26 2.60 -2.06 -36.89
C ALA A 26 2.64 -3.11 -35.78
N TRP A 27 3.00 -4.33 -36.17
CA TRP A 27 3.44 -5.42 -35.32
C TRP A 27 4.90 -5.71 -35.65
N VAL A 28 5.78 -5.36 -34.71
CA VAL A 28 7.23 -5.51 -34.83
C VAL A 28 7.58 -6.93 -35.30
N ASN A 29 8.38 -7.04 -36.38
CA ASN A 29 8.81 -8.28 -37.02
C ASN A 29 7.69 -9.21 -37.55
N LYS A 30 6.47 -8.70 -37.73
CA LYS A 30 5.34 -9.50 -38.25
C LYS A 30 4.63 -8.84 -39.43
N ALA A 31 4.06 -7.65 -39.24
CA ALA A 31 3.26 -6.96 -40.26
C ALA A 31 3.14 -5.47 -39.96
N LYS A 32 2.79 -4.67 -40.96
CA LYS A 32 2.52 -3.23 -40.83
C LYS A 32 1.44 -2.78 -41.80
N SER A 33 0.81 -1.64 -41.51
CA SER A 33 -0.18 -1.04 -42.39
C SER A 33 0.45 -0.60 -43.73
N ARG A 34 -0.36 -0.58 -44.80
CA ARG A 34 0.11 -0.32 -46.17
C ARG A 34 0.74 1.06 -46.35
N ASP A 35 0.45 2.00 -45.48
CA ASP A 35 0.98 3.36 -45.50
C ASP A 35 2.34 3.53 -44.79
N LEU A 36 2.90 2.43 -44.26
CA LEU A 36 4.22 2.38 -43.64
C LEU A 36 5.17 1.56 -44.52
N HIS A 37 6.22 2.21 -45.02
CA HIS A 37 7.22 1.61 -45.90
C HIS A 37 8.61 1.72 -45.28
N ASP A 38 9.46 0.72 -45.55
CA ASP A 38 10.87 0.80 -45.17
C ASP A 38 11.54 1.91 -45.95
N GLN A 39 12.26 2.78 -45.25
CA GLN A 39 12.88 3.94 -45.85
C GLN A 39 14.36 3.71 -46.06
N ALA A 40 14.86 4.10 -47.24
CA ALA A 40 16.28 4.21 -47.48
C ALA A 40 16.85 5.39 -46.67
N SER A 41 18.03 5.20 -46.07
CA SER A 41 18.79 6.26 -45.40
C SER A 41 18.95 7.46 -46.33
N ARG A 42 18.45 8.63 -45.91
CA ARG A 42 18.61 9.88 -46.64
C ARG A 42 19.90 10.57 -46.18
N ASN A 43 20.89 10.67 -47.06
CA ASN A 43 22.02 11.60 -46.90
C ASN A 43 21.58 13.01 -47.34
N GLY A 44 20.77 13.68 -46.52
CA GLY A 44 20.43 15.09 -46.70
C GLY A 44 21.43 16.01 -46.00
N GLU A 45 21.80 17.15 -46.63
CA GLU A 45 22.66 18.16 -46.00
C GLU A 45 22.00 18.88 -44.81
N THR A 46 20.67 18.88 -44.73
CA THR A 46 19.89 19.57 -43.69
C THR A 46 18.95 18.60 -42.99
N LEU A 47 19.06 18.48 -41.66
CA LEU A 47 18.25 17.60 -40.82
C LEU A 47 16.92 18.24 -40.42
N LYS A 48 15.81 17.55 -40.64
CA LYS A 48 14.46 17.96 -40.19
C LYS A 48 14.15 17.34 -38.84
N ILE A 49 14.03 18.17 -37.81
CA ILE A 49 13.79 17.73 -36.44
C ILE A 49 12.39 18.18 -36.00
N ILE A 50 11.54 17.26 -35.55
CA ILE A 50 10.22 17.58 -35.02
C ILE A 50 10.23 17.69 -33.49
N VAL A 51 9.58 18.72 -32.96
CA VAL A 51 9.52 19.00 -31.52
C VAL A 51 8.11 19.40 -31.07
N SER A 52 7.85 19.32 -29.76
CA SER A 52 6.59 19.77 -29.17
C SER A 52 6.51 21.29 -29.07
N ARG A 53 5.30 21.85 -29.23
CA ARG A 53 5.01 23.29 -29.03
C ARG A 53 5.43 23.80 -27.65
N SER A 54 5.28 22.99 -26.62
CA SER A 54 5.48 23.36 -25.21
C SER A 54 6.94 23.51 -24.79
N HIS A 55 7.91 23.01 -25.57
CA HIS A 55 9.32 22.92 -25.14
C HIS A 55 10.32 23.40 -26.21
N ARG A 56 9.85 24.27 -27.12
CA ARG A 56 10.65 24.81 -28.23
C ARG A 56 11.94 25.47 -27.76
N GLY A 57 11.86 26.44 -26.85
CA GLY A 57 12.98 27.32 -26.50
C GLY A 57 14.18 26.56 -25.94
N ALA A 58 13.94 25.61 -25.04
CA ALA A 58 15.00 24.79 -24.46
C ALA A 58 15.65 23.83 -25.48
N ILE A 59 14.90 23.33 -26.48
CA ILE A 59 15.49 22.48 -27.54
C ILE A 59 16.31 23.31 -28.53
N GLU A 60 15.82 24.51 -28.91
CA GLU A 60 16.58 25.44 -29.76
C GLU A 60 17.93 25.79 -29.13
N GLU A 61 17.95 26.10 -27.84
CA GLU A 61 19.20 26.39 -27.12
C GLU A 61 20.18 25.20 -27.13
N ILE A 62 19.69 24.00 -26.84
CA ILE A 62 20.52 22.77 -26.83
C ILE A 62 21.09 22.47 -28.23
N LEU A 63 20.26 22.59 -29.28
CA LEU A 63 20.69 22.33 -30.65
C LEU A 63 21.69 23.39 -31.12
N HIS A 64 21.45 24.68 -30.84
CA HIS A 64 22.40 25.74 -31.18
C HIS A 64 23.75 25.57 -30.47
N LYS A 65 23.75 25.12 -29.22
CA LYS A 65 24.97 24.98 -28.42
C LYS A 65 25.80 23.76 -28.81
N ASN A 66 25.15 22.66 -29.19
CA ASN A 66 25.81 21.35 -29.33
C ASN A 66 25.79 20.77 -30.76
N PHE A 67 24.98 21.30 -31.67
CA PHE A 67 24.75 20.70 -33.00
C PHE A 67 25.25 21.60 -34.13
N LYS A 68 26.33 21.19 -34.81
CA LYS A 68 27.02 21.99 -35.84
C LYS A 68 26.49 21.80 -37.28
N LYS A 69 25.59 20.84 -37.52
CA LYS A 69 24.99 20.61 -38.85
C LYS A 69 23.81 21.55 -39.08
N LYS A 70 23.50 21.86 -40.35
CA LYS A 70 22.27 22.57 -40.71
C LYS A 70 21.05 21.73 -40.31
N TYR A 71 20.07 22.36 -39.66
CA TYR A 71 18.83 21.71 -39.27
C TYR A 71 17.63 22.63 -39.47
N GLN A 72 16.44 22.04 -39.63
CA GLN A 72 15.15 22.70 -39.70
C GLN A 72 14.26 22.15 -38.59
N LEU A 73 13.75 23.03 -37.73
CA LEU A 73 12.80 22.64 -36.68
C LEU A 73 11.36 22.70 -37.18
N ILE A 74 10.62 21.61 -36.96
CA ILE A 74 9.19 21.49 -37.24
C ILE A 74 8.46 21.36 -35.91
N ILE A 75 7.41 22.16 -35.72
CA ILE A 75 6.69 22.23 -34.45
C ILE A 75 5.33 21.57 -34.63
N ALA A 76 5.02 20.58 -33.79
CA ALA A 76 3.73 19.89 -33.85
C ALA A 76 3.22 19.44 -32.47
N ALA A 77 1.89 19.40 -32.33
CA ALA A 77 1.21 18.81 -31.19
C ALA A 77 0.84 17.34 -31.43
N GLY A 78 0.62 16.61 -30.32
CA GLY A 78 0.33 15.18 -30.34
C GLY A 78 1.60 14.34 -30.48
N ALA A 79 1.86 13.44 -29.54
CA ALA A 79 3.02 12.55 -29.59
C ALA A 79 2.89 11.55 -30.74
N GLY A 80 1.70 10.96 -30.93
CA GLY A 80 1.41 10.04 -32.03
C GLY A 80 1.59 10.65 -33.41
N TYR A 81 1.19 11.91 -33.60
CA TYR A 81 1.41 12.63 -34.87
C TYR A 81 2.92 12.74 -35.16
N LYS A 82 3.71 13.21 -34.19
CA LYS A 82 5.16 13.36 -34.34
C LYS A 82 5.87 12.03 -34.64
N ALA A 83 5.50 10.97 -33.93
CA ALA A 83 6.02 9.63 -34.19
C ALA A 83 5.68 9.14 -35.60
N LEU A 84 4.49 9.47 -36.10
CA LEU A 84 4.06 9.08 -37.44
C LEU A 84 4.78 9.87 -38.55
N GLU A 85 5.01 11.17 -38.35
CA GLU A 85 5.80 11.98 -39.30
C GLU A 85 7.23 11.45 -39.44
N LEU A 86 7.82 10.95 -38.34
CA LEU A 86 9.10 10.26 -38.36
C LEU A 86 9.01 8.91 -39.08
N ALA A 87 8.02 8.08 -38.74
CA ALA A 87 7.81 6.78 -39.38
C ALA A 87 7.54 6.89 -40.90
N LYS A 88 6.94 7.99 -41.36
CA LYS A 88 6.69 8.28 -42.78
C LYS A 88 7.83 9.03 -43.47
N GLY A 89 8.91 9.36 -42.76
CA GLY A 89 10.09 10.02 -43.35
C GLY A 89 9.89 11.47 -43.77
N HIS A 90 8.88 12.14 -43.21
CA HIS A 90 8.71 13.57 -43.40
C HIS A 90 9.73 14.37 -42.57
N VAL A 91 10.21 13.77 -41.48
CA VAL A 91 11.22 14.30 -40.57
C VAL A 91 12.26 13.23 -40.26
N ASP A 92 13.46 13.64 -39.86
CA ASP A 92 14.60 12.76 -39.61
C ASP A 92 14.75 12.39 -38.13
N ALA A 93 14.26 13.23 -37.21
CA ALA A 93 14.32 12.98 -35.77
C ALA A 93 13.13 13.58 -35.02
N TYR A 94 12.72 12.92 -33.93
CA TYR A 94 11.76 13.44 -32.95
C TYR A 94 12.46 13.59 -31.59
N LEU A 95 12.61 14.83 -31.12
CA LEU A 95 13.23 15.14 -29.83
C LEU A 95 12.21 15.57 -28.77
N HIS A 96 12.42 15.09 -27.54
CA HIS A 96 11.66 15.45 -26.35
C HIS A 96 12.59 15.53 -25.14
N ILE A 97 12.57 16.64 -24.41
CA ILE A 97 13.53 16.92 -23.31
C ILE A 97 12.90 17.05 -21.92
N THR A 98 11.57 17.06 -21.85
CA THR A 98 10.81 17.09 -20.58
C THR A 98 10.21 15.73 -20.28
N ALA A 99 9.63 15.57 -19.10
CA ALA A 99 8.90 14.36 -18.73
C ALA A 99 7.75 14.09 -19.71
N ILE A 100 7.66 12.86 -20.21
CA ILE A 100 6.59 12.36 -21.08
C ILE A 100 6.07 11.04 -20.53
N LYS A 101 4.77 10.78 -20.68
CA LYS A 101 4.17 9.54 -20.19
C LYS A 101 4.50 8.38 -21.12
N LYS A 102 4.74 7.18 -20.57
CA LYS A 102 5.04 5.97 -21.37
C LYS A 102 3.93 5.67 -22.40
N TRP A 103 2.65 5.84 -22.02
CA TRP A 103 1.51 5.62 -22.92
C TRP A 103 1.45 6.60 -24.11
N ASP A 104 2.05 7.79 -23.99
CA ASP A 104 2.08 8.77 -25.08
C ASP A 104 3.08 8.40 -26.19
N ILE A 105 4.06 7.54 -25.88
CA ILE A 105 5.15 7.19 -26.80
C ILE A 105 5.17 5.71 -27.19
N CYS A 106 4.53 4.82 -26.42
CA CYS A 106 4.57 3.36 -26.63
C CYS A 106 4.16 2.94 -28.05
N ALA A 107 3.00 3.43 -28.51
CA ALA A 107 2.50 3.09 -29.85
C ALA A 107 3.42 3.60 -30.96
N GLY A 108 3.99 4.81 -30.78
CA GLY A 108 4.97 5.38 -31.70
C GLY A 108 6.27 4.58 -31.74
N ASN A 109 6.76 4.13 -30.58
CA ASN A 109 7.96 3.31 -30.46
C ASN A 109 7.80 1.97 -31.19
N ALA A 110 6.68 1.25 -30.99
CA ALA A 110 6.39 0.02 -31.75
C ALA A 110 6.40 0.25 -33.27
N VAL A 111 5.77 1.33 -33.74
CA VAL A 111 5.74 1.68 -35.16
C VAL A 111 7.14 1.98 -35.70
N ILE A 112 7.93 2.79 -35.00
CA ILE A 112 9.29 3.15 -35.43
C ILE A 112 10.22 1.93 -35.43
N ASN A 113 10.18 1.09 -34.41
CA ASN A 113 10.99 -0.13 -34.32
C ASN A 113 10.67 -1.11 -35.45
N SER A 114 9.40 -1.19 -35.87
CA SER A 114 9.00 -2.06 -37.00
C SER A 114 9.60 -1.65 -38.35
N LEU A 115 10.09 -0.41 -38.45
CA LEU A 115 10.72 0.17 -39.64
C LEU A 115 12.26 0.23 -39.52
N GLY A 116 12.83 -0.41 -38.48
CA GLY A 116 14.27 -0.39 -38.21
C GLY A 116 14.79 0.89 -37.57
N GLY A 117 13.91 1.81 -37.16
CA GLY A 117 14.28 2.95 -36.33
C GLY A 117 14.39 2.59 -34.85
N THR A 118 14.83 3.54 -34.04
CA THR A 118 14.97 3.36 -32.58
C THR A 118 14.42 4.57 -31.84
N MET A 119 13.77 4.34 -30.70
CA MET A 119 13.40 5.37 -29.74
C MET A 119 14.00 5.05 -28.37
N THR A 120 14.85 5.94 -27.87
CA THR A 120 15.63 5.75 -26.64
C THR A 120 15.39 6.87 -25.63
N THR A 121 15.85 6.66 -24.39
CA THR A 121 15.99 7.74 -23.41
C THR A 121 17.09 8.72 -23.83
N LYS A 122 17.19 9.88 -23.16
CA LYS A 122 18.27 10.86 -23.41
C LYS A 122 19.67 10.28 -23.17
N ASP A 123 19.77 9.20 -22.38
CA ASP A 123 21.00 8.51 -22.00
C ASP A 123 21.26 7.29 -22.91
N ASN A 124 20.53 7.18 -24.03
CA ASN A 124 20.63 6.13 -25.05
C ASN A 124 20.23 4.73 -24.56
N GLU A 125 19.32 4.64 -23.60
CA GLU A 125 18.77 3.37 -23.10
C GLU A 125 17.47 2.99 -23.81
N GLU A 126 17.18 1.68 -23.91
CA GLU A 126 15.86 1.21 -24.36
C GLU A 126 14.77 1.70 -23.40
N ILE A 127 13.64 2.15 -23.96
CA ILE A 127 12.49 2.58 -23.15
C ILE A 127 11.73 1.33 -22.70
N ASP A 128 11.73 1.09 -21.40
CA ASP A 128 10.95 0.01 -20.79
C ASP A 128 9.48 0.43 -20.60
N TYR A 129 8.57 -0.26 -21.29
CA TYR A 129 7.11 -0.12 -21.19
C TYR A 129 6.47 -1.14 -20.26
N SER A 130 7.27 -1.82 -19.44
CA SER A 130 6.72 -2.50 -18.28
C SER A 130 5.97 -1.44 -17.47
N ASP A 131 4.88 -1.85 -16.84
CA ASP A 131 4.30 -1.04 -15.78
C ASP A 131 5.47 -0.64 -14.91
N GLY A 132 5.73 0.68 -14.83
CA GLY A 132 6.97 1.24 -14.28
C GLY A 132 7.19 0.94 -12.80
N TYR A 133 6.38 0.05 -12.27
CA TYR A 133 6.44 -0.59 -10.99
C TYR A 133 6.61 -2.09 -11.25
N ASN A 134 7.85 -2.57 -11.13
CA ASN A 134 8.10 -3.94 -10.66
C ASN A 134 7.71 -4.05 -9.16
N VAL A 135 6.63 -3.38 -8.77
CA VAL A 135 5.93 -3.51 -7.51
C VAL A 135 4.82 -4.48 -7.83
N ARG A 136 4.65 -5.51 -7.02
CA ARG A 136 3.85 -6.69 -7.35
C ARG A 136 2.34 -6.43 -7.48
N GLY A 137 1.92 -5.17 -7.58
CA GLY A 137 0.53 -4.74 -7.59
C GLY A 137 -0.22 -5.22 -6.35
N PRO A 138 -1.53 -4.94 -6.28
CA PRO A 138 -2.36 -5.57 -5.26
C PRO A 138 -2.43 -7.09 -5.48
N ARG A 139 -2.31 -7.83 -4.38
CA ARG A 139 -2.25 -9.30 -4.38
C ARG A 139 -3.52 -9.90 -3.79
N LEU A 140 -4.19 -10.73 -4.58
CA LEU A 140 -5.30 -11.56 -4.13
C LEU A 140 -4.84 -13.02 -4.09
N GLY A 141 -5.09 -13.68 -2.99
CA GLY A 141 -4.72 -15.06 -2.76
C GLY A 141 -5.53 -15.68 -1.62
N ILE A 142 -5.38 -16.98 -1.45
CA ILE A 142 -6.03 -17.74 -0.38
C ILE A 142 -4.94 -18.51 0.37
N LEU A 143 -4.82 -18.25 1.66
CA LEU A 143 -4.05 -19.09 2.57
C LEU A 143 -4.92 -20.24 3.03
N ARG A 144 -4.41 -21.46 2.80
CA ARG A 144 -5.04 -22.70 3.25
C ARG A 144 -4.26 -23.25 4.44
N GLY A 145 -4.89 -23.23 5.60
CA GLY A 145 -4.32 -23.72 6.85
C GLY A 145 -4.75 -25.14 7.19
N ARG A 146 -4.37 -25.60 8.39
CA ARG A 146 -4.95 -26.80 9.00
C ARG A 146 -6.44 -26.59 9.29
N LYS A 147 -7.21 -27.68 9.34
CA LYS A 147 -8.68 -27.70 9.60
C LYS A 147 -9.55 -27.04 8.52
N GLU A 148 -9.14 -27.08 7.25
CA GLU A 148 -9.91 -26.52 6.12
C GLU A 148 -10.24 -25.02 6.24
N ILE A 149 -9.47 -24.29 7.06
CA ILE A 149 -9.62 -22.83 7.18
C ILE A 149 -8.97 -22.17 5.97
N GLU A 150 -9.77 -21.38 5.24
CA GLU A 150 -9.33 -20.54 4.14
C GLU A 150 -9.38 -19.06 4.54
N ILE A 151 -8.28 -18.34 4.31
CA ILE A 151 -8.18 -16.90 4.59
C ILE A 151 -7.72 -16.19 3.32
N GLU A 152 -8.51 -15.21 2.89
CA GLU A 152 -8.22 -14.43 1.69
C GLU A 152 -7.29 -13.25 2.00
N THR A 153 -6.33 -12.97 1.12
CA THR A 153 -5.51 -11.74 1.16
C THR A 153 -6.22 -10.60 0.42
N PRO A 154 -6.03 -9.31 0.81
CA PRO A 154 -5.34 -8.87 2.02
C PRO A 154 -6.06 -9.29 3.31
N ILE A 155 -5.26 -9.69 4.30
CA ILE A 155 -5.65 -10.29 5.58
C ILE A 155 -5.73 -9.22 6.65
N VAL A 156 -6.75 -9.34 7.51
CA VAL A 156 -6.86 -8.55 8.74
C VAL A 156 -6.52 -9.43 9.94
N LEU A 157 -5.53 -8.99 10.72
CA LEU A 157 -5.18 -9.56 12.02
C LEU A 157 -5.89 -8.78 13.12
N LEU A 158 -6.62 -9.46 13.98
CA LEU A 158 -7.30 -8.83 15.11
C LEU A 158 -6.28 -8.52 16.18
N HIS A 159 -5.97 -7.24 16.36
CA HIS A 159 -5.07 -6.76 17.39
C HIS A 159 -5.61 -7.11 18.78
N THR A 160 -4.76 -7.70 19.63
CA THR A 160 -5.11 -8.08 21.00
C THR A 160 -4.18 -7.46 22.04
N GLN A 161 -4.70 -7.30 23.25
CA GLN A 161 -3.93 -7.00 24.46
C GLN A 161 -4.23 -8.09 25.49
N GLY A 162 -3.19 -8.72 26.03
CA GLY A 162 -3.39 -9.88 26.91
C GLY A 162 -4.06 -11.07 26.20
N GLY A 163 -3.98 -11.12 24.86
CA GLY A 163 -4.62 -12.15 24.02
C GLY A 163 -6.10 -11.92 23.71
N HIS A 164 -6.72 -10.85 24.23
CA HIS A 164 -8.11 -10.50 23.92
C HIS A 164 -8.21 -9.22 23.08
N ILE A 165 -9.23 -9.15 22.24
CA ILE A 165 -9.53 -7.92 21.48
C ILE A 165 -9.94 -6.84 22.49
N PRO A 166 -9.34 -5.64 22.48
CA PRO A 166 -9.70 -4.58 23.41
C PRO A 166 -11.21 -4.34 23.45
N HIS A 167 -11.79 -4.30 24.65
CA HIS A 167 -13.23 -4.10 24.91
C HIS A 167 -14.20 -5.20 24.43
N VAL A 168 -13.74 -6.19 23.66
CA VAL A 168 -14.64 -7.16 22.99
C VAL A 168 -14.33 -8.57 23.45
N THR A 169 -15.29 -9.20 24.13
CA THR A 169 -15.19 -10.62 24.50
C THR A 169 -15.32 -11.52 23.26
N HIS A 170 -14.86 -12.77 23.36
CA HIS A 170 -15.00 -13.72 22.26
C HIS A 170 -16.46 -13.97 21.84
N GLU A 171 -17.40 -13.94 22.78
CA GLU A 171 -18.83 -14.11 22.49
C GLU A 171 -19.39 -12.89 21.75
N VAL A 172 -19.01 -11.68 22.17
CA VAL A 172 -19.43 -10.45 21.49
C VAL A 172 -18.81 -10.36 20.11
N PHE A 173 -17.55 -10.80 19.92
CA PHE A 173 -16.92 -10.80 18.60
C PHE A 173 -17.65 -11.70 17.59
N LYS A 174 -18.27 -12.80 18.03
CA LYS A 174 -19.09 -13.65 17.14
C LYS A 174 -20.30 -12.90 16.57
N LEU A 175 -20.75 -11.81 17.20
CA LEU A 175 -21.78 -10.92 16.65
C LEU A 175 -21.25 -10.01 15.53
N VAL A 176 -19.93 -9.88 15.40
CA VAL A 176 -19.26 -9.04 14.39
C VAL A 176 -18.89 -9.84 13.15
N SER A 177 -18.37 -11.06 13.32
CA SER A 177 -17.98 -11.92 12.21
C SER A 177 -18.05 -13.39 12.61
N GLU A 178 -18.68 -14.19 11.74
CA GLU A 178 -18.68 -15.66 11.84
C GLU A 178 -17.47 -16.29 11.13
N LYS A 179 -16.78 -15.51 10.27
CA LYS A 179 -15.62 -16.01 9.52
C LYS A 179 -14.41 -16.14 10.44
N PRO A 180 -13.62 -17.22 10.31
CA PRO A 180 -12.39 -17.38 11.09
C PRO A 180 -11.46 -16.19 10.84
N GLN A 181 -10.96 -15.60 11.92
CA GLN A 181 -9.98 -14.51 11.90
C GLN A 181 -8.71 -14.96 12.63
N ILE A 182 -7.61 -14.26 12.35
CA ILE A 182 -6.33 -14.48 13.04
C ILE A 182 -6.20 -13.46 14.17
N LEU A 183 -5.98 -13.93 15.39
CA LEU A 183 -5.64 -13.07 16.52
C LEU A 183 -4.16 -12.69 16.46
N GLN A 184 -3.84 -11.40 16.36
CA GLN A 184 -2.49 -10.90 16.55
C GLN A 184 -2.22 -10.81 18.05
N ILE A 185 -1.22 -11.53 18.54
CA ILE A 185 -0.82 -11.55 19.95
C ILE A 185 0.57 -10.94 20.07
N PRO A 186 0.67 -9.66 20.46
CA PRO A 186 1.97 -9.05 20.77
C PRO A 186 2.54 -9.67 22.04
N LEU A 187 3.71 -10.31 21.95
CA LEU A 187 4.37 -10.93 23.10
C LEU A 187 4.68 -9.93 24.22
N VAL A 188 4.90 -8.67 23.88
CA VAL A 188 5.09 -7.58 24.86
C VAL A 188 3.90 -7.45 25.82
N SER A 189 2.69 -7.78 25.38
CA SER A 189 1.48 -7.78 26.22
C SER A 189 1.30 -9.08 27.02
N MET A 190 2.08 -10.12 26.70
CA MET A 190 1.96 -11.46 27.28
C MET A 190 3.17 -11.87 28.13
N HIS A 191 4.23 -11.06 28.18
CA HIS A 191 5.51 -11.45 28.78
C HIS A 191 5.36 -11.87 30.25
N ASN A 192 4.57 -11.15 31.03
CA ASN A 192 4.32 -11.44 32.45
C ASN A 192 3.56 -12.77 32.67
N PHE A 193 2.98 -13.36 31.63
CA PHE A 193 2.25 -14.63 31.70
C PHE A 193 3.09 -15.84 31.28
N GLN A 194 4.38 -15.67 30.98
CA GLN A 194 5.22 -16.76 30.46
C GLN A 194 5.18 -17.99 31.37
N GLU A 195 5.49 -17.85 32.65
CA GLU A 195 5.48 -18.97 33.61
C GLU A 195 4.10 -19.63 33.74
N THR A 196 3.04 -18.82 33.66
CA THR A 196 1.65 -19.31 33.72
C THR A 196 1.29 -20.11 32.47
N LEU A 197 1.71 -19.66 31.30
CA LEU A 197 1.50 -20.37 30.04
C LEU A 197 2.30 -21.68 29.98
N GLU A 198 3.53 -21.67 30.49
CA GLU A 198 4.36 -22.87 30.61
C GLU A 198 3.72 -23.89 31.58
N TYR A 199 3.22 -23.44 32.73
CA TYR A 199 2.50 -24.29 33.68
C TYR A 199 1.19 -24.84 33.11
N TYR A 200 0.43 -24.04 32.36
CA TYR A 200 -0.80 -24.47 31.70
C TYR A 200 -0.57 -25.59 30.67
N ASN A 201 0.62 -25.63 30.06
CA ASN A 201 1.05 -26.68 29.13
C ASN A 201 0.06 -26.91 27.97
N GLY A 202 -0.45 -25.82 27.41
CA GLY A 202 -1.37 -25.79 26.28
C GLY A 202 -1.06 -24.64 25.33
N SER A 203 -1.79 -24.56 24.22
CA SER A 203 -1.62 -23.44 23.28
C SER A 203 -2.18 -22.14 23.85
N ILE A 204 -1.62 -21.00 23.43
CA ILE A 204 -2.08 -19.68 23.85
C ILE A 204 -3.55 -19.44 23.51
N SER A 205 -4.02 -19.96 22.37
CA SER A 205 -5.42 -19.85 21.95
C SER A 205 -6.35 -20.63 22.89
N GLN A 206 -5.93 -21.78 23.41
CA GLN A 206 -6.68 -22.51 24.44
C GLN A 206 -6.69 -21.77 25.77
N PHE A 207 -5.56 -21.18 26.17
CA PHE A 207 -5.44 -20.42 27.42
C PHE A 207 -6.41 -19.24 27.49
N ILE A 208 -6.53 -18.49 26.39
CA ILE A 208 -7.46 -17.34 26.30
C ILE A 208 -8.92 -17.73 25.99
N GLY A 209 -9.24 -19.03 25.98
CA GLY A 209 -10.61 -19.52 25.72
C GLY A 209 -11.04 -19.50 24.26
N SER A 210 -10.12 -19.35 23.31
CA SER A 210 -10.33 -19.32 21.86
C SER A 210 -9.73 -20.53 21.14
N LYS A 211 -10.15 -21.74 21.53
CA LYS A 211 -9.51 -23.01 21.16
C LYS A 211 -9.32 -23.24 19.64
N ASP A 212 -10.17 -22.65 18.81
CA ASP A 212 -10.14 -22.83 17.35
C ASP A 212 -9.62 -21.60 16.58
N SER A 213 -9.25 -20.53 17.28
CA SER A 213 -8.71 -19.33 16.64
C SER A 213 -7.28 -19.54 16.19
N LEU A 214 -6.97 -19.08 14.97
CA LEU A 214 -5.60 -18.96 14.50
C LEU A 214 -4.94 -17.77 15.21
N THR A 215 -3.66 -17.93 15.56
CA THR A 215 -2.90 -16.90 16.28
C THR A 215 -1.63 -16.54 15.53
N CYS A 216 -1.39 -15.24 15.33
CA CYS A 216 -0.14 -14.69 14.85
C CYS A 216 0.56 -14.01 16.03
N VAL A 217 1.63 -14.64 16.53
CA VAL A 217 2.41 -14.10 17.64
C VAL A 217 3.45 -13.14 17.10
N THR A 218 3.41 -11.89 17.56
CA THR A 218 4.35 -10.85 17.11
C THR A 218 5.34 -10.51 18.21
N LEU A 219 6.61 -10.34 17.83
CA LEU A 219 7.67 -9.88 18.70
C LEU A 219 8.05 -8.47 18.26
N GLN A 220 8.03 -7.52 19.18
CA GLN A 220 8.56 -6.18 18.94
C GLN A 220 10.00 -6.13 19.45
N ASP A 221 10.95 -5.79 18.57
CA ASP A 221 12.31 -5.46 18.97
C ASP A 221 12.36 -3.95 19.26
N PRO A 222 12.45 -3.50 20.53
CA PRO A 222 12.56 -2.07 20.84
C PRO A 222 13.85 -1.46 20.25
N ASN A 223 14.84 -2.30 19.91
CA ASN A 223 16.04 -1.89 19.18
C ASN A 223 15.89 -2.01 17.65
N GLY A 224 14.78 -2.52 17.13
CA GLY A 224 14.49 -2.59 15.69
C GLY A 224 14.01 -1.26 15.11
N ASP A 225 13.32 -0.46 15.93
CA ASP A 225 12.71 0.80 15.50
C ASP A 225 13.77 1.84 15.11
N THR A 226 13.68 2.30 13.87
CA THR A 226 14.68 3.15 13.21
C THR A 226 14.00 4.23 12.38
N ASN A 227 13.31 5.14 13.07
CA ASN A 227 12.63 6.31 12.50
C ASN A 227 13.55 7.13 11.59
N ARG A 228 12.96 7.95 10.72
CA ARG A 228 13.66 8.75 9.70
C ARG A 228 14.85 9.56 10.20
N THR A 229 14.79 10.05 11.45
CA THR A 229 15.84 10.86 12.09
C THR A 229 16.94 10.03 12.78
N SER A 230 16.86 8.70 12.71
CA SER A 230 17.81 7.80 13.37
C SER A 230 19.20 7.90 12.76
N ALA A 231 20.22 7.98 13.62
CA ALA A 231 21.62 8.00 13.18
C ALA A 231 22.01 6.71 12.45
N SER A 232 22.88 6.81 11.44
CA SER A 232 23.35 5.66 10.64
C SER A 232 23.92 4.50 11.49
N LYS A 233 24.61 4.83 12.59
CA LYS A 233 25.13 3.84 13.55
C LYS A 233 24.00 3.05 14.23
N ARG A 234 22.91 3.72 14.61
CA ARG A 234 21.72 3.11 15.22
C ARG A 234 21.02 2.19 14.23
N VAL A 235 20.87 2.64 12.98
CA VAL A 235 20.29 1.83 11.88
C VAL A 235 21.11 0.57 11.60
N SER A 236 22.44 0.71 11.49
CA SER A 236 23.34 -0.42 11.26
C SER A 236 23.25 -1.45 12.39
N LYS A 237 23.20 -0.97 13.65
CA LYS A 237 23.08 -1.85 14.82
C LYS A 237 21.74 -2.58 14.87
N ALA A 238 20.64 -1.92 14.52
CA ALA A 238 19.33 -2.54 14.40
C ALA A 238 19.37 -3.70 13.40
N VAL A 239 19.86 -3.45 12.18
CA VAL A 239 19.99 -4.48 11.13
C VAL A 239 20.84 -5.66 11.58
N GLU A 240 21.97 -5.42 12.24
CA GLU A 240 22.83 -6.48 12.76
C GLU A 240 22.13 -7.34 13.81
N ASN A 241 21.44 -6.71 14.76
CA ASN A 241 20.68 -7.41 15.79
C ASN A 241 19.53 -8.22 15.16
N THR A 242 18.77 -7.64 14.23
CA THR A 242 17.71 -8.32 13.50
C THR A 242 18.20 -9.58 12.79
N ILE A 243 19.36 -9.51 12.11
CA ILE A 243 19.95 -10.68 11.43
C ILE A 243 20.34 -11.76 12.45
N ILE A 244 20.96 -11.37 13.56
CA ILE A 244 21.39 -12.30 14.62
C ILE A 244 20.17 -13.00 15.24
N PHE A 245 19.15 -12.22 15.64
CA PHE A 245 17.95 -12.77 16.27
C PHE A 245 17.14 -13.63 15.32
N ASN A 246 16.96 -13.21 14.06
CA ASN A 246 16.29 -14.04 13.05
C ASN A 246 16.98 -15.41 12.90
N LYS A 247 18.32 -15.43 12.83
CA LYS A 247 19.08 -16.69 12.76
C LYS A 247 18.89 -17.56 14.01
N GLN A 248 18.91 -16.96 15.20
CA GLN A 248 18.71 -17.68 16.45
C GLN A 248 17.29 -18.26 16.56
N CYS A 249 16.27 -17.47 16.20
CA CYS A 249 14.88 -17.90 16.20
C CYS A 249 14.62 -19.02 15.19
N LEU A 250 15.15 -18.92 13.97
CA LEU A 250 15.06 -19.99 12.98
C LEU A 250 15.75 -21.27 13.44
N ASN A 251 16.92 -21.17 14.08
CA ASN A 251 17.59 -22.34 14.64
C ASN A 251 16.75 -23.00 15.75
N ARG A 252 16.11 -22.21 16.62
CA ARG A 252 15.22 -22.75 17.66
C ARG A 252 13.96 -23.38 17.07
N HIS A 253 13.36 -22.75 16.06
CA HIS A 253 12.19 -23.25 15.35
C HIS A 253 12.49 -24.60 14.68
N ASN A 254 13.57 -24.68 13.90
CA ASN A 254 13.98 -25.90 13.19
C ASN A 254 14.29 -27.09 14.13
N ASN A 255 14.79 -26.82 15.34
CA ASN A 255 15.09 -27.85 16.34
C ASN A 255 13.92 -28.15 17.28
N SER A 256 12.75 -27.53 17.08
CA SER A 256 11.60 -27.66 17.97
C SER A 256 10.48 -28.48 17.34
N GLU A 257 10.21 -29.63 17.95
CA GLU A 257 9.11 -30.52 17.54
C GLU A 257 7.73 -29.86 17.65
N ILE A 258 7.55 -28.94 18.60
CA ILE A 258 6.28 -28.23 18.80
C ILE A 258 6.06 -27.08 17.80
N LEU A 259 7.14 -26.54 17.20
CA LEU A 259 7.06 -25.41 16.27
C LEU A 259 7.18 -25.81 14.80
N LYS A 260 7.51 -27.06 14.47
CA LYS A 260 7.80 -27.51 13.10
C LYS A 260 6.73 -27.17 12.05
N ASP A 261 5.47 -27.04 12.49
CA ASP A 261 4.31 -26.77 11.64
C ASP A 261 3.86 -25.30 11.68
N THR A 262 4.58 -24.45 12.40
CA THR A 262 4.25 -23.03 12.59
C THR A 262 4.83 -22.18 11.49
N PHE A 263 4.00 -21.28 10.94
CA PHE A 263 4.39 -20.28 9.95
C PHE A 263 5.39 -19.27 10.54
N VAL A 264 6.47 -18.96 9.81
CA VAL A 264 7.48 -18.01 10.25
C VAL A 264 7.62 -16.85 9.29
N MET A 265 7.59 -15.63 9.82
CA MET A 265 7.88 -14.40 9.09
C MET A 265 9.15 -13.75 9.62
N ALA A 266 9.99 -13.23 8.72
CA ALA A 266 11.21 -12.53 9.10
C ALA A 266 11.00 -11.00 9.00
N PRO A 267 11.44 -10.22 10.01
CA PRO A 267 11.45 -8.77 9.92
C PRO A 267 12.56 -8.29 8.99
N ILE A 268 12.22 -7.48 7.99
CA ILE A 268 13.18 -6.70 7.21
C ILE A 268 13.34 -5.36 7.91
N ALA A 269 14.47 -5.12 8.56
CA ALA A 269 14.81 -3.86 9.22
C ALA A 269 15.67 -2.95 8.30
N GLY A 270 16.09 -1.79 8.82
CA GLY A 270 16.97 -0.85 8.10
C GLY A 270 16.44 0.57 7.95
N GLY A 271 15.30 0.88 8.59
CA GLY A 271 14.72 2.21 8.61
C GLY A 271 14.49 2.76 7.21
N TYR A 272 14.84 4.04 7.03
CA TYR A 272 14.70 4.75 5.77
C TYR A 272 15.94 4.68 4.86
N CYS A 273 16.86 3.73 5.13
CA CYS A 273 18.10 3.57 4.37
C CYS A 273 18.04 2.33 3.46
N LEU A 274 17.93 2.53 2.14
CA LEU A 274 17.86 1.43 1.16
C LEU A 274 19.08 0.50 1.21
N LYS A 275 20.29 1.04 1.46
CA LYS A 275 21.51 0.21 1.61
C LYS A 275 21.41 -0.72 2.82
N SER A 276 20.86 -0.23 3.93
CA SER A 276 20.66 -1.01 5.14
C SER A 276 19.55 -2.06 4.97
N ARG A 277 18.46 -1.70 4.25
CA ARG A 277 17.41 -2.64 3.83
C ARG A 277 17.98 -3.77 2.98
N GLN A 278 18.79 -3.44 1.97
CA GLN A 278 19.45 -4.42 1.11
C GLN A 278 20.32 -5.39 1.91
N LYS A 279 21.17 -4.88 2.82
CA LYS A 279 22.00 -5.72 3.70
C LYS A 279 21.14 -6.68 4.53
N CYS A 280 20.01 -6.21 5.04
CA CYS A 280 19.07 -7.04 5.81
C CYS A 280 18.43 -8.12 4.94
N ILE A 281 17.91 -7.75 3.76
CA ILE A 281 17.31 -8.66 2.78
C ILE A 281 18.31 -9.76 2.40
N GLU A 282 19.50 -9.40 1.93
CA GLU A 282 20.54 -10.36 1.52
C GLU A 282 20.90 -11.36 2.62
N ALA A 283 20.92 -10.92 3.88
CA ALA A 283 21.21 -11.79 5.01
C ALA A 283 20.05 -12.73 5.36
N ILE A 284 18.80 -12.23 5.32
CA ILE A 284 17.60 -13.00 5.65
C ILE A 284 17.31 -14.03 4.55
N LEU A 285 17.47 -13.68 3.28
CA LEU A 285 17.19 -14.56 2.15
C LEU A 285 18.11 -15.79 2.08
N LYS A 286 19.25 -15.80 2.79
CA LYS A 286 20.08 -17.01 2.94
C LYS A 286 19.32 -18.21 3.53
N ASN A 287 18.20 -17.96 4.22
CA ASN A 287 17.35 -18.99 4.82
C ASN A 287 15.90 -18.88 4.33
N GLU A 288 15.65 -18.36 3.14
CA GLU A 288 14.29 -18.08 2.64
C GLU A 288 13.36 -19.30 2.60
N ASN A 289 13.91 -20.50 2.44
CA ASN A 289 13.13 -21.74 2.40
C ASN A 289 12.44 -22.05 3.73
N ALA A 290 12.97 -21.55 4.85
CA ALA A 290 12.38 -21.68 6.18
C ALA A 290 11.39 -20.55 6.50
N LEU A 291 11.20 -19.60 5.59
CA LEU A 291 10.34 -18.43 5.78
C LEU A 291 9.11 -18.52 4.89
N ASN A 292 8.01 -18.00 5.40
CA ASN A 292 6.74 -17.94 4.68
C ASN A 292 6.30 -16.51 4.36
N GLY A 293 6.96 -15.51 4.95
CA GLY A 293 6.66 -14.10 4.71
C GLY A 293 7.67 -13.16 5.34
N PHE A 294 7.45 -11.87 5.13
CA PHE A 294 8.29 -10.79 5.61
C PHE A 294 7.45 -9.72 6.30
N LEU A 295 7.94 -9.22 7.43
CA LEU A 295 7.41 -8.02 8.09
C LEU A 295 8.29 -6.84 7.68
N ILE A 296 7.72 -5.80 7.08
CA ILE A 296 8.48 -4.57 6.80
C ILE A 296 8.51 -3.75 8.09
N ASP A 297 9.66 -3.77 8.76
CA ASP A 297 9.79 -3.25 10.13
C ASP A 297 10.64 -1.97 10.20
N GLY A 298 10.59 -1.26 11.33
CA GLY A 298 11.42 -0.09 11.62
C GLY A 298 11.06 1.17 10.84
N LEU A 299 9.81 1.30 10.38
CA LEU A 299 9.28 2.52 9.74
C LEU A 299 8.73 3.54 10.76
N HIS A 300 8.33 3.07 11.94
CA HIS A 300 7.67 3.82 13.02
C HIS A 300 7.77 3.04 14.35
N ASN A 301 7.29 3.60 15.45
CA ASN A 301 7.34 2.97 16.78
C ASN A 301 6.06 2.19 17.16
N ASN A 302 5.18 1.91 16.19
CA ASN A 302 3.89 1.23 16.39
C ASN A 302 2.90 1.99 17.29
N GLY A 303 3.13 3.29 17.50
CA GLY A 303 2.24 4.15 18.28
C GLY A 303 1.14 4.82 17.42
N PRO A 304 0.31 5.67 18.05
CA PRO A 304 -0.75 6.42 17.37
C PRO A 304 -0.26 7.30 16.20
N GLU A 305 1.01 7.67 16.18
CA GLU A 305 1.61 8.50 15.13
C GLU A 305 1.60 7.87 13.75
N VAL A 306 1.48 6.54 13.65
CA VAL A 306 1.43 5.80 12.37
C VAL A 306 0.23 6.22 11.52
N GLU A 307 -0.86 6.60 12.16
CA GLU A 307 -2.05 7.14 11.50
C GLU A 307 -1.74 8.34 10.59
N PHE A 308 -0.78 9.16 11.01
CA PHE A 308 -0.42 10.41 10.33
C PHE A 308 0.82 10.28 9.45
N LEU A 309 1.45 9.10 9.39
CA LEU A 309 2.65 8.88 8.58
C LEU A 309 2.28 8.92 7.08
N PRO A 310 2.79 9.89 6.29
CA PRO A 310 2.45 9.97 4.88
C PRO A 310 3.02 8.78 4.11
N TYR A 311 2.22 8.16 3.26
CA TYR A 311 2.66 7.03 2.44
C TYR A 311 3.89 7.38 1.58
N GLU A 312 3.98 8.60 1.08
CA GLU A 312 5.08 9.09 0.24
C GLU A 312 6.44 9.01 0.96
N GLU A 313 6.48 9.04 2.30
CA GLU A 313 7.72 8.89 3.06
C GLU A 313 8.23 7.45 3.10
N ILE A 314 7.33 6.46 3.01
CA ILE A 314 7.67 5.05 3.11
C ILE A 314 7.62 4.31 1.76
N LYS A 315 7.01 4.93 0.75
CA LYS A 315 6.76 4.34 -0.57
C LYS A 315 7.99 3.65 -1.15
N ASP A 316 9.08 4.40 -1.31
CA ASP A 316 10.31 3.88 -1.93
C ASP A 316 10.90 2.70 -1.16
N ILE A 317 10.72 2.67 0.16
CA ILE A 317 11.20 1.59 1.03
C ILE A 317 10.36 0.34 0.85
N VAL A 318 9.04 0.49 0.91
CA VAL A 318 8.09 -0.63 0.75
C VAL A 318 8.24 -1.26 -0.63
N GLU A 319 8.25 -0.44 -1.68
CA GLU A 319 8.45 -0.90 -3.05
C GLU A 319 9.81 -1.59 -3.23
N TYR A 320 10.87 -1.07 -2.63
CA TYR A 320 12.19 -1.68 -2.68
C TYR A 320 12.22 -3.06 -2.00
N VAL A 321 11.63 -3.20 -0.80
CA VAL A 321 11.60 -4.48 -0.10
C VAL A 321 10.82 -5.52 -0.90
N ILE A 322 9.62 -5.17 -1.38
CA ILE A 322 8.76 -6.08 -2.15
C ILE A 322 9.42 -6.51 -3.45
N LYS A 323 10.14 -5.59 -4.13
CA LYS A 323 10.87 -5.90 -5.36
C LYS A 323 12.04 -6.85 -5.16
N ASN A 324 12.75 -6.75 -4.03
CA ASN A 324 14.00 -7.47 -3.78
C ASN A 324 13.83 -8.72 -2.89
N THR A 325 12.61 -9.19 -2.68
CA THR A 325 12.28 -10.41 -1.91
C THR A 325 11.43 -11.37 -2.75
N PRO A 326 11.33 -12.68 -2.46
CA PRO A 326 10.56 -13.64 -3.27
C PRO A 326 9.05 -13.34 -3.37
N SER A 327 8.43 -13.64 -4.53
CA SER A 327 7.03 -13.29 -4.86
C SER A 327 5.99 -14.20 -4.26
N ASP A 328 6.37 -15.41 -3.93
CA ASP A 328 5.53 -16.45 -3.34
C ASP A 328 5.32 -16.27 -1.82
N LYS A 329 5.96 -15.26 -1.22
CA LYS A 329 5.91 -14.98 0.23
C LYS A 329 4.95 -13.83 0.55
N LEU A 330 4.38 -13.85 1.76
CA LEU A 330 3.49 -12.79 2.25
C LEU A 330 4.26 -11.57 2.75
N PHE A 331 3.65 -10.39 2.63
CA PHE A 331 4.16 -9.16 3.25
C PHE A 331 3.21 -8.64 4.31
N SER A 332 3.75 -8.29 5.47
CA SER A 332 3.02 -7.69 6.58
C SER A 332 3.60 -6.32 6.94
N VAL A 333 2.71 -5.44 7.39
CA VAL A 333 3.04 -4.20 8.09
C VAL A 333 2.26 -4.18 9.40
N GLN A 334 2.85 -3.63 10.46
CA GLN A 334 2.17 -3.43 11.75
C GLN A 334 1.83 -1.96 11.93
N GLY A 335 0.89 -1.65 12.82
CA GLY A 335 0.58 -0.28 13.23
C GLY A 335 -0.79 0.23 12.76
N CYS A 336 -1.22 1.35 13.32
CA CYS A 336 -2.53 1.95 13.08
C CYS A 336 -2.61 2.74 11.77
N TRP A 337 -2.38 2.06 10.64
CA TRP A 337 -2.50 2.66 9.31
C TRP A 337 -3.92 3.14 9.03
N ASN A 338 -4.06 4.41 8.62
CA ASN A 338 -5.35 4.93 8.19
C ASN A 338 -5.81 4.25 6.88
N PRO A 339 -7.13 4.20 6.61
CA PRO A 339 -7.72 3.58 5.42
C PRO A 339 -7.10 3.97 4.07
N VAL A 340 -6.68 5.23 3.87
CA VAL A 340 -6.03 5.67 2.63
C VAL A 340 -4.67 5.00 2.48
N ASN A 341 -3.86 5.01 3.55
CA ASN A 341 -2.56 4.36 3.55
C ASN A 341 -2.67 2.84 3.40
N VAL A 342 -3.71 2.21 3.99
CA VAL A 342 -3.99 0.78 3.76
C VAL A 342 -4.18 0.50 2.27
N LEU A 343 -4.98 1.30 1.55
CA LEU A 343 -5.20 1.11 0.11
C LEU A 343 -3.91 1.24 -0.70
N LYS A 344 -3.10 2.26 -0.41
CA LYS A 344 -1.79 2.46 -1.05
C LYS A 344 -0.80 1.33 -0.76
N LEU A 345 -0.78 0.81 0.47
CA LEU A 345 0.05 -0.32 0.87
C LEU A 345 -0.41 -1.62 0.22
N VAL A 346 -1.72 -1.84 0.10
CA VAL A 346 -2.29 -2.95 -0.66
C VAL A 346 -1.87 -2.86 -2.13
N GLN A 347 -2.00 -1.69 -2.77
CA GLN A 347 -1.52 -1.48 -4.14
C GLN A 347 -0.03 -1.76 -4.30
N ALA A 348 0.76 -1.50 -3.26
CA ALA A 348 2.19 -1.81 -3.23
C ALA A 348 2.49 -3.31 -3.07
N GLY A 349 1.49 -4.14 -2.73
CA GLY A 349 1.64 -5.58 -2.58
C GLY A 349 1.83 -6.06 -1.14
N ILE A 350 1.40 -5.27 -0.15
CA ILE A 350 1.25 -5.72 1.24
C ILE A 350 0.02 -6.60 1.38
N ASP A 351 0.18 -7.74 2.06
CA ASP A 351 -0.84 -8.78 2.18
C ASP A 351 -1.52 -8.81 3.56
N MET A 352 -0.89 -8.28 4.62
CA MET A 352 -1.37 -8.43 6.01
C MET A 352 -1.32 -7.10 6.78
N PHE A 353 -2.43 -6.80 7.46
CA PHE A 353 -2.64 -5.59 8.26
C PHE A 353 -3.30 -5.97 9.59
N ASP A 354 -3.26 -5.11 10.60
CA ASP A 354 -3.93 -5.34 11.87
C ASP A 354 -5.02 -4.30 12.21
N THR A 355 -5.81 -4.57 13.25
CA THR A 355 -6.90 -3.70 13.71
C THR A 355 -6.47 -2.66 14.76
N SER A 356 -5.18 -2.32 14.88
CA SER A 356 -4.71 -1.29 15.82
C SER A 356 -5.32 0.08 15.53
N TYR A 357 -5.64 0.38 14.27
CA TYR A 357 -6.37 1.60 13.90
C TYR A 357 -7.76 1.66 14.54
N CYS A 358 -8.48 0.54 14.58
CA CYS A 358 -9.79 0.46 15.26
C CYS A 358 -9.68 0.77 16.76
N ARG A 359 -8.62 0.26 17.41
CA ARG A 359 -8.34 0.53 18.83
C ARG A 359 -8.08 2.01 19.07
N ILE A 360 -7.15 2.61 18.30
CA ILE A 360 -6.77 4.03 18.45
C ILE A 360 -7.99 4.96 18.28
N LEU A 361 -8.82 4.72 17.27
CA LEU A 361 -10.05 5.51 17.09
C LEU A 361 -11.01 5.35 18.27
N THR A 362 -11.21 4.11 18.73
CA THR A 362 -12.09 3.83 19.87
C THR A 362 -11.63 4.55 21.14
N GLU A 363 -10.33 4.53 21.43
CA GLU A 363 -9.73 5.23 22.58
C GLU A 363 -9.95 6.76 22.52
N ARG A 364 -10.01 7.32 21.30
CA ARG A 364 -10.33 8.73 21.05
C ARG A 364 -11.82 9.02 20.91
N SER A 365 -12.67 8.03 21.22
CA SER A 365 -14.14 8.12 21.10
C SER A 365 -14.62 8.37 19.66
N ALA A 366 -13.83 7.93 18.68
CA ALA A 366 -14.10 8.10 17.26
C ALA A 366 -14.58 6.80 16.60
N ALA A 367 -15.46 6.95 15.61
CA ALA A 367 -16.01 5.86 14.82
C ALA A 367 -15.79 6.12 13.32
N MET A 368 -15.34 5.10 12.59
CA MET A 368 -15.17 5.19 11.14
C MET A 368 -16.52 5.32 10.44
N THR A 369 -16.60 6.22 9.45
CA THR A 369 -17.84 6.48 8.71
C THR A 369 -17.65 6.60 7.20
N PHE A 370 -16.42 6.51 6.68
CA PHE A 370 -16.17 6.58 5.24
C PHE A 370 -17.00 5.52 4.47
N PRO A 371 -17.56 5.86 3.30
CA PRO A 371 -18.41 4.95 2.53
C PRO A 371 -17.57 3.86 1.86
N ILE A 372 -17.94 2.61 2.13
CA ILE A 372 -17.36 1.39 1.55
C ILE A 372 -18.04 1.08 0.22
N GLU A 373 -19.37 1.23 0.15
CA GLU A 373 -20.15 1.03 -1.07
C GLU A 373 -20.51 2.35 -1.76
N ASP A 374 -20.89 2.28 -3.03
CA ASP A 374 -21.20 3.47 -3.85
C ASP A 374 -22.53 4.12 -3.47
N ASP A 375 -23.46 3.37 -2.90
CA ASP A 375 -24.77 3.80 -2.46
C ASP A 375 -24.81 4.23 -0.98
N GLU A 376 -23.70 4.09 -0.25
CA GLU A 376 -23.60 4.54 1.14
C GLU A 376 -23.51 6.06 1.22
N GLN A 377 -24.52 6.67 1.84
CA GLN A 377 -24.57 8.11 2.07
C GLN A 377 -23.78 8.45 3.34
N SER A 378 -22.48 8.70 3.16
CA SER A 378 -21.63 9.29 4.19
C SER A 378 -20.64 10.27 3.57
N ASP A 379 -20.58 11.46 4.14
CA ASP A 379 -19.73 12.58 3.75
C ASP A 379 -18.57 12.79 4.74
N THR A 380 -18.38 11.86 5.68
CA THR A 380 -17.34 11.94 6.71
C THR A 380 -16.41 10.74 6.63
N PHE A 381 -15.13 10.98 6.92
CA PHE A 381 -14.14 9.91 7.03
C PHE A 381 -14.31 9.14 8.36
N GLU A 382 -14.47 9.90 9.43
CA GLU A 382 -14.75 9.43 10.79
C GLU A 382 -15.51 10.51 11.56
N ILE A 383 -16.11 10.12 12.68
CA ILE A 383 -16.81 11.01 13.60
C ILE A 383 -16.33 10.84 15.04
N ASN A 384 -16.17 11.93 15.79
CA ASN A 384 -15.90 11.88 17.23
C ASN A 384 -17.19 12.03 18.02
N LEU A 385 -17.65 10.94 18.65
CA LEU A 385 -18.94 10.88 19.35
C LEU A 385 -18.99 11.70 20.65
N ARG A 386 -17.87 12.28 21.10
CA ARG A 386 -17.86 13.28 22.19
C ARG A 386 -18.34 14.67 21.76
N GLN A 387 -18.40 14.96 20.47
CA GLN A 387 -18.81 16.28 20.00
C GLN A 387 -20.27 16.58 20.40
N SER A 388 -20.51 17.80 20.88
CA SER A 388 -21.83 18.24 21.40
C SER A 388 -22.95 18.18 20.36
N LYS A 389 -22.62 18.26 19.06
CA LYS A 389 -23.60 18.09 17.99
C LYS A 389 -24.34 16.74 18.02
N TYR A 390 -23.80 15.74 18.71
CA TYR A 390 -24.41 14.42 18.81
C TYR A 390 -25.37 14.26 19.99
N VAL A 391 -25.51 15.25 20.91
CA VAL A 391 -26.36 15.14 22.11
C VAL A 391 -27.78 14.65 21.79
N ASP A 392 -28.43 15.26 20.80
CA ASP A 392 -29.79 14.93 20.36
C ASP A 392 -29.80 14.22 18.98
N ASP A 393 -28.70 13.57 18.61
CA ASP A 393 -28.62 12.78 17.37
C ASP A 393 -29.12 11.36 17.60
N PHE A 394 -30.40 11.12 17.30
CA PHE A 394 -31.04 9.81 17.43
C PHE A 394 -30.76 8.84 16.26
N THR A 395 -29.88 9.21 15.32
CA THR A 395 -29.48 8.33 14.21
C THR A 395 -28.36 7.37 14.63
N PRO A 396 -28.19 6.21 13.96
CA PRO A 396 -27.08 5.31 14.25
C PRO A 396 -25.73 5.90 13.80
N ILE A 397 -24.60 5.30 14.21
CA ILE A 397 -23.26 5.74 13.75
C ILE A 397 -23.22 5.81 12.22
N LEU A 398 -23.66 4.76 11.53
CA LEU A 398 -23.78 4.71 10.07
C LEU A 398 -25.06 3.96 9.69
N ALA A 399 -25.93 4.58 8.88
CA ALA A 399 -27.24 4.02 8.53
C ALA A 399 -27.17 2.72 7.72
N SER A 400 -26.11 2.54 6.91
CA SER A 400 -25.88 1.32 6.13
C SER A 400 -25.24 0.18 6.93
N CYS A 401 -24.77 0.44 8.15
CA CYS A 401 -24.03 -0.53 8.94
C CYS A 401 -24.99 -1.42 9.75
N GLN A 402 -24.79 -2.74 9.64
CA GLN A 402 -25.62 -3.75 10.30
C GLN A 402 -25.04 -4.26 11.63
N CYS A 403 -24.00 -3.61 12.17
CA CYS A 403 -23.43 -4.04 13.46
C CYS A 403 -24.41 -3.87 14.62
N LEU A 404 -24.13 -4.52 15.75
CA LEU A 404 -24.92 -4.38 16.98
C LEU A 404 -25.09 -2.90 17.39
N SER A 405 -24.02 -2.10 17.27
CA SER A 405 -24.02 -0.70 17.67
C SER A 405 -24.97 0.13 16.82
N CYS A 406 -24.90 0.01 15.48
CA CYS A 406 -25.76 0.74 14.55
C CYS A 406 -27.20 0.23 14.51
N SER A 407 -27.43 -1.05 14.81
CA SER A 407 -28.78 -1.63 14.80
C SER A 407 -29.60 -1.31 16.06
N LYS A 408 -28.94 -1.00 17.19
CA LYS A 408 -29.63 -0.83 18.49
C LYS A 408 -29.46 0.52 19.15
N TYR A 409 -28.41 1.27 18.82
CA TYR A 409 -28.04 2.47 19.57
C TYR A 409 -27.87 3.68 18.66
N SER A 410 -28.23 4.85 19.18
CA SER A 410 -28.03 6.13 18.51
C SER A 410 -26.69 6.75 18.85
N ARG A 411 -26.23 7.69 18.02
CA ARG A 411 -25.06 8.54 18.30
C ARG A 411 -25.22 9.31 19.59
N GLY A 412 -26.41 9.84 19.88
CA GLY A 412 -26.74 10.54 21.12
C GLY A 412 -26.69 9.67 22.36
N TYR A 413 -27.10 8.40 22.25
CA TYR A 413 -26.91 7.46 23.36
C TYR A 413 -25.43 7.19 23.63
N ILE A 414 -24.63 6.96 22.59
CA ILE A 414 -23.19 6.74 22.76
C ILE A 414 -22.49 8.01 23.28
N HIS A 415 -22.88 9.18 22.79
CA HIS A 415 -22.45 10.47 23.31
C HIS A 415 -22.76 10.61 24.82
N HIS A 416 -23.97 10.25 25.24
CA HIS A 416 -24.35 10.25 26.64
C HIS A 416 -23.43 9.35 27.46
N LEU A 417 -23.25 8.09 27.05
CA LEU A 417 -22.35 7.13 27.72
C LEU A 417 -20.92 7.67 27.84
N LEU A 418 -20.39 8.31 26.79
CA LEU A 418 -19.06 8.94 26.82
C LEU A 418 -19.00 10.09 27.82
N THR A 419 -20.04 10.91 27.90
CA THR A 419 -20.15 12.05 28.83
C THR A 419 -20.22 11.59 30.28
N VAL A 420 -20.96 10.51 30.57
CA VAL A 420 -21.04 9.92 31.92
C VAL A 420 -19.90 8.93 32.22
N GLN A 421 -18.93 8.79 31.30
CA GLN A 421 -17.74 7.91 31.44
C GLN A 421 -18.07 6.42 31.63
N GLU A 422 -19.13 5.95 31.01
CA GLU A 422 -19.55 4.55 31.03
C GLU A 422 -18.70 3.70 30.07
N LEU A 423 -18.17 2.58 30.57
CA LEU A 423 -17.30 1.67 29.79
C LEU A 423 -18.03 0.96 28.65
N LEU A 424 -19.35 1.00 28.59
CA LEU A 424 -20.12 0.50 27.46
C LEU A 424 -19.86 1.30 26.18
N ALA A 425 -19.55 2.60 26.27
CA ALA A 425 -19.27 3.43 25.10
C ALA A 425 -18.13 2.88 24.23
N PRO A 426 -16.90 2.65 24.75
CA PRO A 426 -15.81 2.10 23.94
C PRO A 426 -16.11 0.68 23.44
N VAL A 427 -16.90 -0.12 24.15
CA VAL A 427 -17.35 -1.44 23.66
C VAL A 427 -18.18 -1.28 22.38
N LEU A 428 -19.19 -0.41 22.39
CA LEU A 428 -20.05 -0.17 21.22
C LEU A 428 -19.27 0.44 20.05
N ILE A 429 -18.34 1.35 20.32
CA ILE A 429 -17.50 1.96 19.29
C ILE A 429 -16.55 0.91 18.69
N MET A 430 -15.92 0.06 19.50
CA MET A 430 -15.03 -1.00 19.02
C MET A 430 -15.76 -2.03 18.15
N ILE A 431 -16.97 -2.45 18.57
CA ILE A 431 -17.83 -3.34 17.77
C ILE A 431 -18.09 -2.75 16.38
N HIS A 432 -18.45 -1.47 16.31
CA HIS A 432 -18.65 -0.78 15.04
C HIS A 432 -17.37 -0.70 14.22
N ASN A 433 -16.27 -0.25 14.81
CA ASN A 433 -15.01 -0.03 14.12
C ASN A 433 -14.45 -1.33 13.53
N ILE A 434 -14.42 -2.42 14.29
CA ILE A 434 -13.97 -3.72 13.78
C ILE A 434 -14.88 -4.20 12.65
N HIS A 435 -16.21 -4.14 12.83
CA HIS A 435 -17.16 -4.55 11.79
C HIS A 435 -16.95 -3.77 10.48
N HIS A 436 -16.81 -2.46 10.60
CA HIS A 436 -16.56 -1.57 9.47
C HIS A 436 -15.25 -1.89 8.76
N TYR A 437 -14.17 -2.12 9.53
CA TYR A 437 -12.85 -2.45 8.98
C TYR A 437 -12.84 -3.81 8.26
N LEU A 438 -13.52 -4.83 8.80
CA LEU A 438 -13.65 -6.13 8.15
C LEU A 438 -14.45 -6.03 6.84
N ARG A 439 -15.54 -5.24 6.80
CA ARG A 439 -16.27 -4.93 5.57
C ARG A 439 -15.38 -4.22 4.55
N PHE A 440 -14.59 -3.23 5.00
CA PHE A 440 -13.66 -2.49 4.17
C PHE A 440 -12.64 -3.41 3.49
N PHE A 441 -12.03 -4.35 4.22
CA PHE A 441 -11.14 -5.35 3.63
C PHE A 441 -11.86 -6.33 2.69
N GLY A 442 -13.13 -6.65 2.96
CA GLY A 442 -13.99 -7.35 1.99
C GLY A 442 -14.09 -6.60 0.67
N LYS A 443 -14.42 -5.30 0.74
CA LYS A 443 -14.51 -4.43 -0.42
C LYS A 443 -13.18 -4.27 -1.16
N ILE A 444 -12.06 -4.17 -0.43
CA ILE A 444 -10.72 -4.16 -1.04
C ILE A 444 -10.54 -5.40 -1.92
N ARG A 445 -10.85 -6.60 -1.39
CA ARG A 445 -10.75 -7.85 -2.17
C ARG A 445 -11.63 -7.82 -3.41
N ASP A 446 -12.86 -7.34 -3.31
CA ASP A 446 -13.76 -7.19 -4.47
C ASP A 446 -13.22 -6.19 -5.50
N CYS A 447 -12.67 -5.06 -5.05
CA CYS A 447 -12.07 -4.08 -5.92
C CYS A 447 -10.79 -4.59 -6.60
N ILE A 448 -10.00 -5.44 -5.96
CA ILE A 448 -8.86 -6.11 -6.59
C ILE A 448 -9.35 -7.08 -7.68
N ARG A 449 -10.37 -7.91 -7.41
CA ARG A 449 -10.99 -8.80 -8.40
C ARG A 449 -11.50 -8.06 -9.62
N ASN A 450 -12.07 -6.87 -9.41
CA ASN A 450 -12.71 -6.06 -10.44
C ASN A 450 -11.81 -4.97 -11.04
N ASN A 451 -10.54 -4.85 -10.61
CA ASN A 451 -9.62 -3.78 -11.00
C ASN A 451 -10.15 -2.34 -10.74
N THR A 452 -10.93 -2.14 -9.67
CA THR A 452 -11.52 -0.85 -9.29
C THR A 452 -10.92 -0.23 -8.02
N LEU A 453 -9.80 -0.76 -7.51
CA LEU A 453 -9.19 -0.33 -6.25
C LEU A 453 -8.84 1.17 -6.23
N ASN A 454 -8.38 1.72 -7.36
CA ASN A 454 -8.04 3.14 -7.48
C ASN A 454 -9.27 4.06 -7.31
N ASN A 455 -10.46 3.60 -7.70
CA ASN A 455 -11.68 4.38 -7.53
C ASN A 455 -12.05 4.48 -6.04
N LEU A 456 -11.93 3.36 -5.31
CA LEU A 456 -12.14 3.31 -3.87
C LEU A 456 -11.13 4.20 -3.13
N GLU A 457 -9.85 4.14 -3.49
CA GLU A 457 -8.81 5.02 -2.94
C GLU A 457 -9.13 6.48 -3.18
N HIS A 458 -9.46 6.88 -4.41
CA HIS A 458 -9.77 8.27 -4.74
C HIS A 458 -10.91 8.82 -3.88
N ARG A 459 -12.00 8.06 -3.74
CA ARG A 459 -13.17 8.47 -2.94
C ARG A 459 -12.82 8.65 -1.46
N ILE A 460 -12.14 7.68 -0.86
CA ILE A 460 -11.77 7.74 0.56
C ILE A 460 -10.74 8.85 0.80
N MET A 461 -9.81 9.07 -0.14
CA MET A 461 -8.80 10.13 -0.08
C MET A 461 -9.42 11.54 -0.09
N GLU A 462 -10.48 11.78 -0.86
CA GLU A 462 -11.19 13.07 -0.85
C GLU A 462 -11.75 13.39 0.54
N LEU A 463 -12.42 12.41 1.18
CA LEU A 463 -12.94 12.55 2.54
C LEU A 463 -11.83 12.71 3.57
N TYR A 464 -10.73 11.98 3.40
CA TYR A 464 -9.58 12.08 4.29
C TYR A 464 -8.93 13.46 4.27
N LYS A 465 -8.81 14.09 3.08
CA LYS A 465 -8.30 15.47 2.97
C LYS A 465 -9.17 16.47 3.73
N ILE A 466 -10.49 16.38 3.56
CA ILE A 466 -11.45 17.23 4.30
C ILE A 466 -11.32 16.99 5.81
N HIS A 467 -11.19 15.73 6.22
CA HIS A 467 -10.99 15.38 7.62
C HIS A 467 -9.69 15.95 8.18
N GLN A 468 -8.55 15.82 7.47
CA GLN A 468 -7.28 16.41 7.89
C GLN A 468 -7.34 17.92 8.03
N GLU A 469 -7.97 18.62 7.07
CA GLU A 469 -8.18 20.08 7.15
C GLU A 469 -8.99 20.46 8.39
N ASN A 470 -10.07 19.72 8.68
CA ASN A 470 -10.88 19.94 9.87
C ASN A 470 -10.08 19.73 11.16
N VAL A 471 -9.29 18.65 11.26
CA VAL A 471 -8.44 18.36 12.42
C VAL A 471 -7.38 19.46 12.62
N LEU A 472 -6.76 19.95 11.54
CA LEU A 472 -5.75 21.02 11.61
C LEU A 472 -6.37 22.39 11.92
N SER A 473 -7.62 22.62 11.54
CA SER A 473 -8.34 23.87 11.79
C SER A 473 -8.98 23.95 13.19
N ALA A 474 -9.13 22.82 13.87
CA ALA A 474 -9.65 22.77 15.23
C ALA A 474 -8.70 23.50 16.18
N LYS A 475 -9.21 24.52 16.91
CA LYS A 475 -8.41 25.25 17.88
C LYS A 475 -7.93 24.30 18.99
N PRO A 476 -6.72 24.49 19.55
CA PRO A 476 -6.20 23.67 20.66
C PRO A 476 -7.05 23.74 21.95
N ASP A 477 -8.01 24.65 22.03
CA ASP A 477 -8.77 24.97 23.25
C ASP A 477 -10.00 24.08 23.50
N GLU A 478 -10.15 22.96 22.79
CA GLU A 478 -11.14 21.91 23.06
C GLU A 478 -10.50 20.58 23.52
N GLU A 479 -9.30 20.61 24.11
CA GLU A 479 -8.85 19.52 24.98
C GLU A 479 -9.41 19.70 26.40
N PRO A 480 -10.35 18.88 26.89
CA PRO A 480 -10.59 18.82 28.32
C PRO A 480 -9.45 18.03 28.97
N ARG A 481 -8.66 18.74 29.79
CA ARG A 481 -7.83 18.25 30.90
C ARG A 481 -7.30 16.82 30.76
N SER A 482 -6.07 16.71 30.25
CA SER A 482 -5.06 15.74 30.69
C SER A 482 -5.58 14.33 31.01
N PHE A 483 -5.50 13.42 30.05
CA PHE A 483 -5.07 12.06 30.40
C PHE A 483 -3.62 12.18 30.87
N ARG A 484 -3.42 12.47 32.15
CA ARG A 484 -2.15 12.14 32.80
C ARG A 484 -1.96 10.65 32.61
N ASN A 485 -0.80 10.27 32.08
CA ASN A 485 -0.27 8.93 32.17
C ASN A 485 -0.45 8.42 33.60
N ASN A 486 -1.42 7.54 33.81
CA ASN A 486 -1.48 6.63 34.96
C ASN A 486 -0.75 5.32 34.60
N PHE A 487 0.33 5.41 33.83
CA PHE A 487 1.43 4.47 34.02
C PHE A 487 2.19 4.99 35.22
N GLY A 488 1.86 4.46 36.40
CA GLY A 488 2.70 4.67 37.57
C GLY A 488 4.11 4.22 37.20
N ASP A 489 5.07 5.13 37.35
CA ASP A 489 6.45 4.76 37.56
C ASP A 489 6.47 3.76 38.73
N VAL A 490 6.68 2.49 38.41
CA VAL A 490 7.06 1.48 39.39
C VAL A 490 8.57 1.67 39.54
N GLU A 491 8.96 2.29 40.65
CA GLU A 491 10.36 2.32 41.14
C GLU A 491 10.93 0.90 41.32
#